data_AF-A0A8I1P987-F1
#
_entry.id   AF-A0A8I1P987-F1
#
_cell.length_a   1.000
_cell.length_b   1.000
_cell.length_c   1.000
_cell.angle_alpha   90.00
_cell.angle_beta   90.00
_cell.angle_gamma   90.00
#
_symmetry.space_group_name_H-M   'P 1'
#
loop_
_entity.id
_entity.type
_entity.pdbx_description
1 polymer ?
#
loop_
_entity_poly.entity_id
_entity_poly.type
_entity_poly.pdbx_seq_one_letter_code
_entity_poly.pdbx_strand_id
1 'polypeptide(L)'
;MNTHSHAPQTGEPIQLPARRKRSYAEWGISASVAFSSCLLFLALLNLVGGDGPIGFAKAAIMSVGAGLAAYAINRLAIERGAEQATIGYLGAGIISIGSILVVGFGFFAATYPGVVLPKVEDLRLSRHGADLSVFVGDVSRGAANAGRAGPPLRAAKDDLAAKRDCEFSDACVSRRGGGKGAVWQALDALAGRAEAIERQLEAGEETRERVLAALGEAIAEYQNVLGDDSRSIWTRRAELQSLDARIRQQAAQLGEALPLALLSAYAGELKAGITIPERTEATAAVNAITRKHGEALAAVVASIDQGSAAAPLFPKRAGVSDAFDHVAHFLPVAAIAFVVDLVFPAVLWAYTFFGLRWNAYRQQAAVLGRPDEKAPAIPHAALPALAGPKIDAGDDTRHGHSGDYRRNGHRGLRRRQHGNDRRDTDANEEST
;
A
#
# COMPACT_ATOMS: atom_id res chain seq x y z
N MET A 1 69.74 3.96 80.30
CA MET A 1 70.30 3.72 78.95
C MET A 1 69.14 3.36 78.04
N ASN A 2 68.82 4.27 77.14
CA ASN A 2 67.75 4.18 76.15
C ASN A 2 68.17 3.28 74.98
N THR A 3 67.23 2.52 74.43
CA THR A 3 67.07 2.35 72.97
C THR A 3 65.68 1.80 72.66
N HIS A 4 64.74 2.73 72.43
CA HIS A 4 63.62 2.53 71.53
C HIS A 4 64.13 2.66 70.09
N SER A 5 63.79 1.74 69.20
CA SER A 5 63.77 1.92 67.73
C SER A 5 62.85 0.86 67.13
N HIS A 6 61.56 1.18 66.98
CA HIS A 6 60.90 1.53 65.71
C HIS A 6 60.65 0.34 64.77
N ALA A 7 59.44 -0.21 64.88
CA ALA A 7 58.79 -0.96 63.82
C ALA A 7 58.39 0.01 62.67
N PRO A 8 58.63 -0.33 61.40
CA PRO A 8 58.07 0.44 60.29
C PRO A 8 56.60 0.06 60.09
N GLN A 9 55.70 0.95 60.52
CA GLN A 9 54.34 1.03 59.99
C GLN A 9 54.34 1.97 58.78
N THR A 10 54.18 1.43 57.57
CA THR A 10 53.60 2.17 56.42
C THR A 10 53.01 1.14 55.46
N GLY A 11 51.87 0.56 55.84
CA GLY A 11 50.95 -0.02 54.87
C GLY A 11 50.18 1.12 54.24
N GLU A 12 50.70 1.72 53.17
CA GLU A 12 49.86 2.56 52.32
C GLU A 12 48.70 1.69 51.81
N PRO A 13 47.43 2.07 52.06
CA PRO A 13 46.32 1.32 51.52
C PRO A 13 46.41 1.38 49.99
N ILE A 14 46.45 0.21 49.35
CA ILE A 14 46.34 0.07 47.90
C ILE A 14 45.06 0.79 47.49
N GLN A 15 45.20 1.99 46.93
CA GLN A 15 44.07 2.75 46.40
C GLN A 15 43.57 1.98 45.18
N LEU A 16 42.46 1.26 45.36
CA LEU A 16 41.72 0.68 44.25
C LEU A 16 41.38 1.81 43.27
N PRO A 17 41.59 1.62 41.95
CA PRO A 17 41.27 2.64 40.97
C PRO A 17 39.82 3.07 41.15
N ALA A 18 39.59 4.39 41.16
CA ALA A 18 38.27 4.97 41.36
C ALA A 18 37.24 4.27 40.46
N ARG A 19 36.13 3.81 41.05
CA ARG A 19 35.01 3.15 40.33
C ARG A 19 34.73 3.93 39.05
N ARG A 20 34.98 3.32 37.88
CA ARG A 20 34.73 3.93 36.56
C ARG A 20 33.28 4.41 36.55
N LYS A 21 33.06 5.74 36.57
CA LYS A 21 31.71 6.31 36.46
C LYS A 21 31.12 5.79 35.15
N ARG A 22 29.92 5.20 35.20
CA ARG A 22 29.20 4.73 34.00
C ARG A 22 29.24 5.83 32.95
N SER A 23 29.82 5.54 31.80
CA SER A 23 29.94 6.51 30.71
C SER A 23 28.54 6.79 30.15
N TYR A 24 28.26 8.02 29.70
CA TYR A 24 27.00 8.38 29.04
C TYR A 24 26.65 7.41 27.89
N ALA A 25 27.67 6.86 27.23
CA ALA A 25 27.52 5.84 26.19
C ALA A 25 26.92 4.53 26.73
N GLU A 26 27.34 4.05 27.90
CA GLU A 26 26.82 2.79 28.48
C GLU A 26 25.32 2.91 28.83
N TRP A 27 24.91 4.06 29.36
CA TRP A 27 23.50 4.31 29.65
C TRP A 27 22.68 4.46 28.36
N GLY A 28 23.19 5.22 27.37
CA GLY A 28 22.54 5.43 26.08
C GLY A 28 22.29 4.15 25.29
N ILE A 29 23.25 3.21 25.28
CA ILE A 29 23.11 1.89 24.63
C ILE A 29 22.01 1.07 25.31
N SER A 30 22.00 1.04 26.65
CA SER A 30 21.00 0.27 27.38
C SER A 30 19.58 0.82 27.19
N ALA A 31 19.44 2.15 27.15
CA ALA A 31 18.16 2.81 26.92
C ALA A 31 17.66 2.58 25.48
N SER A 32 18.53 2.70 24.47
CA SER A 32 18.13 2.50 23.07
C SER A 32 17.71 1.06 22.81
N VAL A 33 18.47 0.09 23.30
CA VAL A 33 18.13 -1.33 23.13
C VAL A 33 16.84 -1.67 23.86
N ALA A 34 16.63 -1.17 25.08
CA ALA A 34 15.38 -1.39 25.80
C ALA A 34 14.17 -0.84 25.03
N PHE A 35 14.31 0.35 24.45
CA PHE A 35 13.23 0.98 23.68
C PHE A 35 12.98 0.26 22.34
N SER A 36 14.02 -0.06 21.57
CA SER A 36 13.90 -0.86 20.34
C SER A 36 13.32 -2.25 20.59
N SER A 37 13.72 -2.92 21.68
CA SER A 37 13.13 -4.21 22.07
C SER A 37 11.65 -4.10 22.44
N CYS A 38 11.24 -3.00 23.08
CA CYS A 38 9.84 -2.75 23.40
C CYS A 38 9.00 -2.52 22.13
N LEU A 39 9.49 -1.70 21.20
CA LEU A 39 8.84 -1.50 19.91
C LEU A 39 8.79 -2.78 19.09
N LEU A 40 9.88 -3.55 19.05
CA LEU A 40 9.95 -4.84 18.38
C LEU A 40 8.95 -5.83 18.99
N PHE A 41 8.79 -5.87 20.31
CA PHE A 41 7.79 -6.70 20.96
C PHE A 41 6.38 -6.38 20.46
N LEU A 42 6.00 -5.10 20.45
CA LEU A 42 4.68 -4.66 19.95
C LEU A 42 4.50 -4.98 18.46
N ALA A 43 5.53 -4.77 17.66
CA ALA A 43 5.53 -5.11 16.24
C ALA A 43 5.37 -6.62 15.99
N LEU A 44 6.05 -7.45 16.80
CA LEU A 44 6.01 -8.91 16.69
C LEU A 44 4.65 -9.49 17.02
N LEU A 45 3.84 -8.84 17.86
CA LEU A 45 2.46 -9.27 18.11
C LEU A 45 1.63 -9.30 16.82
N ASN A 46 1.89 -8.37 15.90
CA ASN A 46 1.20 -8.32 14.62
C ASN A 46 1.82 -9.25 13.55
N LEU A 47 3.14 -9.50 13.63
CA LEU A 47 3.87 -10.33 12.66
C LEU A 47 3.74 -11.83 12.91
N VAL A 48 3.88 -12.26 14.17
CA VAL A 48 3.95 -13.69 14.52
C VAL A 48 2.57 -14.34 14.45
N GLY A 49 1.50 -13.55 14.58
CA GLY A 49 0.12 -14.01 14.46
C GLY A 49 -0.25 -14.98 15.57
N GLY A 50 -1.04 -14.51 16.54
CA GLY A 50 -1.54 -15.38 17.59
C GLY A 50 -2.25 -14.58 18.66
N ASP A 51 -3.58 -14.67 18.66
CA ASP A 51 -4.39 -14.17 19.76
C ASP A 51 -4.22 -15.12 20.95
N GLY A 52 -3.66 -14.62 22.04
CA GLY A 52 -3.53 -15.36 23.30
C GLY A 52 -2.11 -15.49 23.86
N PRO A 53 -1.98 -16.15 25.02
CA PRO A 53 -0.76 -16.13 25.84
C PRO A 53 0.46 -16.72 25.14
N ILE A 54 0.27 -17.69 24.23
CA ILE A 54 1.36 -18.30 23.46
C ILE A 54 1.94 -17.31 22.44
N GLY A 55 1.11 -16.45 21.82
CA GLY A 55 1.56 -15.39 20.92
C GLY A 55 2.43 -14.37 21.65
N PHE A 56 1.96 -13.92 22.82
CA PHE A 56 2.72 -13.04 23.71
C PHE A 56 4.06 -13.65 24.13
N ALA A 57 4.08 -14.93 24.52
CA ALA A 57 5.31 -15.61 24.92
C ALA A 57 6.33 -15.68 23.77
N LYS A 58 5.90 -16.01 22.55
CA LYS A 58 6.78 -16.03 21.36
C LYS A 58 7.35 -14.64 21.07
N ALA A 59 6.50 -13.62 21.05
CA ALA A 59 6.94 -12.24 20.83
C ALA A 59 7.92 -11.76 21.93
N ALA A 60 7.67 -12.12 23.19
CA ALA A 60 8.55 -11.79 24.31
C ALA A 60 9.92 -12.46 24.17
N ILE A 61 9.95 -13.76 23.88
CA ILE A 61 11.21 -14.50 23.70
C ILE A 61 12.02 -13.93 22.54
N MET A 62 11.37 -13.65 21.40
CA MET A 62 12.04 -13.09 20.22
C MET A 62 12.56 -11.67 20.47
N SER A 63 11.76 -10.79 21.08
CA SER A 63 12.17 -9.41 21.38
C SER A 63 13.29 -9.32 22.41
N VAL A 64 13.25 -10.14 23.47
CA VAL A 64 14.31 -10.22 24.49
C VAL A 64 15.59 -10.82 23.89
N GLY A 65 15.47 -11.89 23.10
CA GLY A 65 16.63 -12.51 22.42
C GLY A 65 17.30 -11.53 21.45
N ALA A 66 16.51 -10.84 20.62
CA ALA A 66 17.00 -9.81 19.72
C ALA A 66 17.63 -8.64 20.49
N GLY A 67 17.02 -8.22 21.61
CA GLY A 67 17.55 -7.18 22.48
C GLY A 67 18.91 -7.53 23.09
N LEU A 68 19.06 -8.75 23.60
CA LEU A 68 20.34 -9.23 24.15
C LEU A 68 21.44 -9.26 23.08
N ALA A 69 21.11 -9.73 21.87
CA ALA A 69 22.03 -9.72 20.74
C ALA A 69 22.41 -8.29 20.33
N ALA A 70 21.44 -7.38 20.23
CA ALA A 70 21.68 -5.97 19.90
C ALA A 70 22.53 -5.27 20.96
N TYR A 71 22.25 -5.51 22.25
CA TYR A 71 23.06 -4.99 23.34
C TYR A 71 24.51 -5.50 23.26
N ALA A 72 24.71 -6.79 23.07
CA ALA A 72 26.04 -7.37 22.98
C ALA A 72 26.83 -6.81 21.79
N ILE A 73 26.21 -6.73 20.60
CA ILE A 73 26.84 -6.22 19.39
C ILE A 73 27.15 -4.73 19.52
N ASN A 74 26.19 -3.91 19.94
CA ASN A 74 26.40 -2.45 20.10
C ASN A 74 27.47 -2.16 21.16
N ARG A 75 27.46 -2.90 22.27
CA ARG A 75 28.46 -2.77 23.32
C ARG A 75 29.86 -3.15 22.83
N LEU A 76 30.01 -4.28 22.14
CA LEU A 76 31.30 -4.70 21.56
C LEU A 76 31.78 -3.71 20.49
N ALA A 77 30.87 -3.22 19.65
CA ALA A 77 31.15 -2.25 18.61
C ALA A 77 31.70 -0.94 19.19
N ILE A 78 31.12 -0.46 20.30
CA ILE A 78 31.51 0.80 20.94
C ILE A 78 32.73 0.63 21.84
N GLU A 79 32.77 -0.38 22.71
CA GLU A 79 33.89 -0.58 23.64
C GLU A 79 35.17 -1.04 22.95
N ARG A 80 35.09 -1.96 21.98
CA ARG A 80 36.30 -2.48 21.31
C ARG A 80 36.52 -1.86 19.94
N GLY A 81 35.46 -1.69 19.16
CA GLY A 81 35.57 -1.17 17.79
C GLY A 81 35.98 0.30 17.74
N ALA A 82 35.38 1.16 18.56
CA ALA A 82 35.74 2.58 18.58
C ALA A 82 37.15 2.81 19.16
N GLU A 83 37.52 2.08 20.22
CA GLU A 83 38.87 2.14 20.79
C GLU A 83 39.95 1.68 19.79
N GLN A 84 39.77 0.53 19.13
CA GLN A 84 40.74 0.03 18.14
C GLN A 84 40.82 0.92 16.88
N ALA A 85 39.70 1.51 16.45
CA ALA A 85 39.68 2.46 15.36
C ALA A 85 40.49 3.73 15.69
N THR A 86 40.48 4.17 16.95
CA THR A 86 41.28 5.34 17.37
C THR A 86 42.78 5.07 17.42
N ILE A 87 43.20 3.80 17.55
CA ILE A 87 44.61 3.36 17.53
C ILE A 87 45.13 3.17 16.08
N GLY A 88 44.26 3.31 15.07
CA GLY A 88 44.63 3.28 13.65
C GLY A 88 44.18 2.03 12.87
N TYR A 89 43.47 1.09 13.51
CA TYR A 89 42.91 -0.08 12.83
C TYR A 89 41.58 0.28 12.13
N LEU A 90 41.69 0.77 10.91
CA LEU A 90 40.54 1.22 10.11
C LEU A 90 39.51 0.11 9.87
N GLY A 91 39.96 -1.14 9.74
CA GLY A 91 39.09 -2.32 9.61
C GLY A 91 38.18 -2.57 10.82
N ALA A 92 38.66 -2.29 12.05
CA ALA A 92 37.86 -2.46 13.26
C ALA A 92 36.70 -1.43 13.33
N GLY A 93 36.92 -0.21 12.83
CA GLY A 93 35.88 0.81 12.71
C GLY A 93 34.80 0.44 11.70
N ILE A 94 35.19 -0.06 10.52
CA ILE A 94 34.24 -0.49 9.47
C ILE A 94 33.39 -1.66 9.96
N ILE A 95 34.02 -2.69 10.54
CA ILE A 95 33.30 -3.86 11.08
C ILE A 95 32.34 -3.44 12.19
N SER A 96 32.76 -2.50 13.05
CA SER A 96 31.95 -1.99 14.14
C SER A 96 30.69 -1.26 13.65
N ILE A 97 30.83 -0.27 12.77
CA ILE A 97 29.69 0.45 12.16
C ILE A 97 28.81 -0.51 11.36
N GLY A 98 29.42 -1.37 10.54
CA GLY A 98 28.70 -2.35 9.74
C GLY A 98 27.86 -3.30 10.61
N SER A 99 28.37 -3.75 11.75
CA SER A 99 27.61 -4.58 12.70
C SER A 99 26.41 -3.83 13.28
N ILE A 100 26.58 -2.55 13.66
CA ILE A 100 25.49 -1.71 14.16
C ILE A 100 24.41 -1.53 13.09
N LEU A 101 24.81 -1.24 11.85
CA LEU A 101 23.87 -1.03 10.74
C LEU A 101 23.10 -2.30 10.38
N VAL A 102 23.75 -3.47 10.38
CA VAL A 102 23.08 -4.76 10.10
C VAL A 102 22.04 -5.08 11.17
N VAL A 103 22.39 -4.93 12.45
CA VAL A 103 21.45 -5.16 13.55
C VAL A 103 20.30 -4.14 13.50
N GLY A 104 20.63 -2.86 13.33
CA GLY A 104 19.63 -1.80 13.25
C GLY A 104 18.67 -1.98 12.07
N PHE A 105 19.19 -2.40 10.91
CA PHE A 105 18.35 -2.71 9.75
C PHE A 105 17.44 -3.90 10.02
N GLY A 106 17.93 -4.95 10.69
CA GLY A 106 17.11 -6.09 11.09
C GLY A 106 15.98 -5.69 12.04
N PHE A 107 16.25 -4.81 13.01
CA PHE A 107 15.22 -4.25 13.88
C PHE A 107 14.23 -3.42 13.08
N PHE A 108 14.69 -2.46 12.29
CA PHE A 108 13.81 -1.62 11.46
C PHE A 108 12.90 -2.45 10.54
N ALA A 109 13.46 -3.47 9.89
CA ALA A 109 12.73 -4.32 8.96
C ALA A 109 11.67 -5.21 9.63
N ALA A 110 11.75 -5.40 10.94
CA ALA A 110 10.73 -6.07 11.73
C ALA A 110 9.77 -5.05 12.38
N THR A 111 10.30 -4.00 13.01
CA THR A 111 9.54 -3.00 13.74
C THR A 111 8.56 -2.24 12.83
N TYR A 112 9.05 -1.68 11.72
CA TYR A 112 8.23 -0.83 10.87
C TYR A 112 7.04 -1.61 10.27
N PRO A 113 7.24 -2.76 9.58
CA PRO A 113 6.12 -3.52 9.06
C PRO A 113 5.20 -4.01 10.16
N GLY A 114 5.72 -4.47 11.31
CA GLY A 114 4.86 -4.96 12.39
C GLY A 114 3.94 -3.89 12.99
N VAL A 115 4.33 -2.61 12.96
CA VAL A 115 3.46 -1.51 13.41
C VAL A 115 2.42 -1.15 12.35
N VAL A 116 2.81 -1.15 11.07
CA VAL A 116 2.01 -0.57 9.98
C VAL A 116 1.10 -1.58 9.29
N LEU A 117 1.41 -2.88 9.37
CA LEU A 117 0.70 -3.94 8.66
C LEU A 117 -0.82 -3.98 8.92
N PRO A 118 -1.33 -3.77 10.15
CA PRO A 118 -2.77 -3.64 10.38
C PRO A 118 -3.42 -2.48 9.61
N LYS A 119 -2.72 -1.35 9.47
CA LYS A 119 -3.24 -0.17 8.76
C LYS A 119 -3.15 -0.31 7.24
N VAL A 120 -2.13 -1.01 6.74
CA VAL A 120 -2.05 -1.38 5.31
C VAL A 120 -3.18 -2.33 4.95
N GLU A 121 -3.47 -3.31 5.80
CA GLU A 121 -4.59 -4.22 5.61
C GLU A 121 -5.93 -3.47 5.57
N ASP A 122 -6.14 -2.55 6.50
CA ASP A 122 -7.32 -1.68 6.57
C ASP A 122 -7.52 -0.85 5.29
N LEU A 123 -6.44 -0.24 4.78
CA LEU A 123 -6.45 0.52 3.53
C LEU A 123 -6.79 -0.35 2.31
N ARG A 124 -6.27 -1.58 2.27
CA ARG A 124 -6.55 -2.54 1.18
C ARG A 124 -7.99 -3.01 1.20
N LEU A 125 -8.52 -3.33 2.38
CA LEU A 125 -9.92 -3.72 2.55
C LEU A 125 -10.86 -2.56 2.21
N SER A 126 -10.50 -1.32 2.56
CA SER A 126 -11.25 -0.13 2.20
C SER A 126 -11.32 0.10 0.68
N ARG A 127 -10.19 -0.06 -0.02
CA ARG A 127 -10.14 0.00 -1.49
C ARG A 127 -11.01 -1.09 -2.13
N HIS A 128 -10.89 -2.33 -1.64
CA HIS A 128 -11.75 -3.42 -2.11
C HIS A 128 -13.22 -3.15 -1.86
N GLY A 129 -13.59 -2.61 -0.68
CA GLY A 129 -14.96 -2.23 -0.36
C GLY A 129 -15.53 -1.17 -1.33
N ALA A 130 -14.70 -0.22 -1.77
CA ALA A 130 -15.09 0.75 -2.78
C ALA A 130 -15.32 0.08 -4.15
N ASP A 131 -14.38 -0.75 -4.60
CA ASP A 131 -14.50 -1.49 -5.88
C ASP A 131 -15.72 -2.43 -5.88
N LEU A 132 -15.96 -3.11 -4.76
CA LEU A 132 -17.12 -3.97 -4.56
C LEU A 132 -18.43 -3.20 -4.60
N SER A 133 -18.47 -1.99 -4.03
CA SER A 133 -19.65 -1.12 -4.06
C SER A 133 -19.97 -0.65 -5.47
N VAL A 134 -18.95 -0.35 -6.28
CA VAL A 134 -19.11 -0.02 -7.71
C VAL A 134 -19.68 -1.22 -8.47
N PHE A 135 -19.06 -2.40 -8.31
CA PHE A 135 -19.54 -3.64 -8.94
C PHE A 135 -21.01 -3.93 -8.62
N VAL A 136 -21.40 -3.85 -7.34
CA VAL A 136 -22.80 -4.07 -6.95
C VAL A 136 -23.71 -2.97 -7.48
N GLY A 137 -23.25 -1.73 -7.53
CA GLY A 137 -24.00 -0.63 -8.13
C GLY A 137 -24.34 -0.89 -9.60
N ASP A 138 -23.38 -1.44 -10.36
CA ASP A 138 -23.57 -1.76 -11.77
C ASP A 138 -24.50 -2.98 -11.96
N VAL A 139 -24.31 -4.06 -11.19
CA VAL A 139 -25.21 -5.22 -11.22
C VAL A 139 -26.64 -4.82 -10.85
N SER A 140 -26.80 -4.00 -9.80
CA SER A 140 -28.11 -3.52 -9.36
C SER A 140 -28.78 -2.63 -10.41
N ARG A 141 -28.01 -1.78 -11.11
CA ARG A 141 -28.51 -0.95 -12.21
C ARG A 141 -28.94 -1.81 -13.41
N GLY A 142 -28.15 -2.83 -13.77
CA GLY A 142 -28.50 -3.80 -14.81
C GLY A 142 -29.81 -4.53 -14.49
N ALA A 143 -29.95 -5.01 -13.26
CA ALA A 143 -31.18 -5.66 -12.79
C ALA A 143 -32.39 -4.71 -12.79
N ALA A 144 -32.22 -3.46 -12.36
CA ALA A 144 -33.30 -2.47 -12.39
C ALA A 144 -33.73 -2.11 -13.82
N ASN A 145 -32.79 -2.06 -14.77
CA ASN A 145 -33.10 -1.84 -16.18
C ASN A 145 -33.84 -3.03 -16.79
N ALA A 146 -33.57 -4.24 -16.34
CA ALA A 146 -34.22 -5.43 -16.86
C ALA A 146 -35.73 -5.51 -16.54
N GLY A 147 -36.18 -4.92 -15.42
CA GLY A 147 -37.61 -4.77 -15.14
C GLY A 147 -38.36 -3.89 -16.15
N ARG A 148 -37.66 -3.12 -16.99
CA ARG A 148 -38.27 -2.34 -18.08
C ARG A 148 -38.78 -3.21 -19.23
N ALA A 149 -38.41 -4.49 -19.29
CA ALA A 149 -38.92 -5.42 -20.30
C ALA A 149 -40.36 -5.87 -20.04
N GLY A 150 -40.90 -5.68 -18.83
CA GLY A 150 -42.28 -6.04 -18.49
C GLY A 150 -43.35 -5.32 -19.32
N PRO A 151 -43.41 -3.98 -19.32
CA PRO A 151 -44.40 -3.23 -20.08
C PRO A 151 -44.51 -3.59 -21.58
N PRO A 152 -43.42 -3.69 -22.37
CA PRO A 152 -43.53 -4.08 -23.77
C PRO A 152 -43.99 -5.54 -23.97
N LEU A 153 -43.63 -6.46 -23.07
CA LEU A 153 -44.14 -7.83 -23.10
C LEU A 153 -45.66 -7.87 -22.87
N ARG A 154 -46.16 -7.13 -21.87
CA ARG A 154 -47.62 -7.04 -21.62
C ARG A 154 -48.35 -6.42 -22.79
N ALA A 155 -47.83 -5.35 -23.37
CA ALA A 155 -48.41 -4.72 -24.55
C ALA A 155 -48.48 -5.69 -25.75
N ALA A 156 -47.45 -6.51 -25.96
CA ALA A 156 -47.45 -7.53 -27.01
C ALA A 156 -48.49 -8.63 -26.71
N LYS A 157 -48.55 -9.12 -25.46
CA LYS A 157 -49.56 -10.11 -25.01
C LYS A 157 -50.98 -9.60 -25.25
N ASP A 158 -51.28 -8.40 -24.77
CA ASP A 158 -52.62 -7.82 -24.81
C ASP A 158 -53.07 -7.53 -26.25
N ASP A 159 -52.18 -7.01 -27.10
CA ASP A 159 -52.49 -6.80 -28.52
C ASP A 159 -52.70 -8.12 -29.26
N LEU A 160 -51.84 -9.14 -29.03
CA LEU A 160 -52.01 -10.46 -29.65
C LEU A 160 -53.29 -11.15 -29.19
N ALA A 161 -53.65 -11.06 -27.91
CA ALA A 161 -54.91 -11.58 -27.37
C ALA A 161 -56.12 -10.85 -27.96
N ALA A 162 -56.08 -9.51 -28.04
CA ALA A 162 -57.14 -8.73 -28.66
C ALA A 162 -57.33 -9.08 -30.15
N LYS A 163 -56.23 -9.29 -30.89
CA LYS A 163 -56.28 -9.75 -32.29
C LYS A 163 -56.80 -11.18 -32.42
N ARG A 164 -56.44 -12.08 -31.50
CA ARG A 164 -56.99 -13.44 -31.45
C ARG A 164 -58.51 -13.41 -31.25
N ASP A 165 -59.00 -12.63 -30.29
CA ASP A 165 -60.43 -12.58 -29.95
C ASP A 165 -61.25 -11.95 -31.09
N CYS A 166 -60.70 -10.89 -31.69
CA CYS A 166 -61.26 -10.25 -32.88
C CYS A 166 -61.24 -11.15 -34.13
N GLU A 167 -60.25 -12.03 -34.28
CA GLU A 167 -60.21 -13.04 -35.34
C GLU A 167 -61.29 -14.11 -35.14
N PHE A 168 -61.63 -14.43 -33.89
CA PHE A 168 -62.70 -15.37 -33.57
C PHE A 168 -64.09 -14.80 -33.87
N SER A 169 -64.36 -13.52 -33.51
CA SER A 169 -65.67 -12.89 -33.72
C SER A 169 -65.87 -12.41 -35.17
N ASP A 170 -64.94 -11.61 -35.67
CA ASP A 170 -65.15 -10.77 -36.86
C ASP A 170 -64.12 -11.01 -37.98
N ALA A 171 -63.19 -11.96 -37.79
CA ALA A 171 -62.10 -12.28 -38.73
C ALA A 171 -61.31 -11.05 -39.18
N CYS A 172 -60.95 -10.18 -38.24
CA CYS A 172 -60.34 -8.90 -38.57
C CYS A 172 -58.93 -8.98 -39.18
N VAL A 173 -58.21 -10.10 -39.03
CA VAL A 173 -56.89 -10.32 -39.62
C VAL A 173 -56.99 -11.14 -40.91
N SER A 174 -57.72 -12.25 -40.91
CA SER A 174 -57.84 -13.09 -42.12
C SER A 174 -58.89 -12.61 -43.12
N ARG A 175 -59.84 -11.76 -42.69
CA ARG A 175 -61.00 -11.30 -43.46
C ARG A 175 -61.85 -12.43 -44.07
N ARG A 176 -61.77 -13.65 -43.50
CA ARG A 176 -62.42 -14.86 -44.03
C ARG A 176 -63.22 -15.59 -42.95
N GLY A 177 -64.24 -14.91 -42.42
CA GLY A 177 -65.23 -15.49 -41.49
C GLY A 177 -64.65 -15.85 -40.12
N GLY A 178 -65.35 -15.47 -39.04
CA GLY A 178 -64.87 -15.68 -37.68
C GLY A 178 -64.68 -17.17 -37.33
N GLY A 179 -63.77 -17.46 -36.41
CA GLY A 179 -63.65 -18.77 -35.77
C GLY A 179 -62.21 -19.19 -35.45
N LYS A 180 -62.05 -20.44 -34.98
CA LYS A 180 -60.75 -21.03 -34.59
C LYS A 180 -59.94 -21.54 -35.79
N GLY A 181 -59.65 -20.65 -36.75
CA GLY A 181 -58.83 -20.96 -37.92
C GLY A 181 -57.32 -20.96 -37.64
N ALA A 182 -56.50 -21.19 -38.67
CA ALA A 182 -55.04 -21.22 -38.56
C ALA A 182 -54.43 -19.89 -38.06
N VAL A 183 -55.02 -18.74 -38.42
CA VAL A 183 -54.59 -17.41 -37.94
C VAL A 183 -54.88 -17.26 -36.45
N TRP A 184 -56.08 -17.68 -36.01
CA TRP A 184 -56.46 -17.70 -34.61
C TRP A 184 -55.51 -18.56 -33.79
N GLN A 185 -55.20 -19.78 -34.25
CA GLN A 185 -54.29 -20.70 -33.55
C GLN A 185 -52.87 -20.13 -33.42
N ALA A 186 -52.40 -19.41 -34.44
CA ALA A 186 -51.07 -18.83 -34.40
C ALA A 186 -50.99 -17.62 -33.45
N LEU A 187 -52.02 -16.77 -33.43
CA LEU A 187 -52.12 -15.67 -32.46
C LEU A 187 -52.28 -16.20 -31.03
N ASP A 188 -53.06 -17.25 -30.82
CA ASP A 188 -53.24 -17.90 -29.52
C ASP A 188 -51.93 -18.52 -29.01
N ALA A 189 -51.16 -19.18 -29.87
CA ALA A 189 -49.86 -19.72 -29.53
C ALA A 189 -48.85 -18.63 -29.12
N LEU A 190 -48.81 -17.51 -29.85
CA LEU A 190 -47.92 -16.38 -29.54
C LEU A 190 -48.33 -15.65 -28.25
N ALA A 191 -49.62 -15.46 -28.03
CA ALA A 191 -50.16 -14.86 -26.81
C ALA A 191 -49.92 -15.77 -25.59
N GLY A 192 -50.15 -17.08 -25.72
CA GLY A 192 -49.89 -18.05 -24.66
C GLY A 192 -48.41 -18.14 -24.29
N ARG A 193 -47.49 -18.00 -25.26
CA ARG A 193 -46.05 -17.86 -24.98
C ARG A 193 -45.73 -16.58 -24.22
N ALA A 194 -46.31 -15.43 -24.62
CA ALA A 194 -46.12 -14.17 -23.90
C ALA A 194 -46.60 -14.26 -22.45
N GLU A 195 -47.75 -14.89 -22.21
CA GLU A 195 -48.31 -15.11 -20.87
C GLU A 195 -47.43 -16.04 -20.00
N ALA A 196 -46.83 -17.08 -20.60
CA ALA A 196 -45.88 -17.93 -19.90
C ALA A 196 -44.61 -17.16 -19.49
N ILE A 197 -44.07 -16.33 -20.38
CA ILE A 197 -42.90 -15.48 -20.10
C ILE A 197 -43.23 -14.42 -19.05
N GLU A 198 -44.41 -13.81 -19.12
CA GLU A 198 -44.86 -12.81 -18.15
C GLU A 198 -44.94 -13.39 -16.73
N ARG A 199 -45.51 -14.59 -16.57
CA ARG A 199 -45.54 -15.28 -15.27
C ARG A 199 -44.15 -15.55 -14.72
N GLN A 200 -43.20 -15.93 -15.58
CA GLN A 200 -41.81 -16.11 -15.17
C GLN A 200 -41.13 -14.78 -14.84
N LEU A 201 -41.46 -13.72 -15.56
CA LEU A 201 -40.95 -12.38 -15.29
C LEU A 201 -41.46 -11.88 -13.94
N GLU A 202 -42.74 -12.05 -13.62
CA GLU A 202 -43.32 -11.66 -12.33
C GLU A 202 -42.68 -12.42 -11.15
N ALA A 203 -42.49 -13.74 -11.29
CA ALA A 203 -41.77 -14.54 -10.29
C ALA A 203 -40.30 -14.11 -10.15
N GLY A 204 -39.67 -13.71 -11.27
CA GLY A 204 -38.31 -13.17 -11.31
C GLY A 204 -38.21 -11.80 -10.65
N GLU A 205 -39.19 -10.92 -10.85
CA GLU A 205 -39.26 -9.59 -10.23
C GLU A 205 -39.37 -9.66 -8.71
N GLU A 206 -40.20 -10.57 -8.16
CA GLU A 206 -40.27 -10.78 -6.70
C GLU A 206 -38.91 -11.23 -6.14
N THR A 207 -38.23 -12.13 -6.86
CA THR A 207 -36.89 -12.60 -6.49
C THR A 207 -35.87 -11.47 -6.58
N ARG A 208 -35.92 -10.66 -7.64
CA ARG A 208 -35.06 -9.50 -7.87
C ARG A 208 -35.17 -8.49 -6.73
N GLU A 209 -36.38 -8.12 -6.32
CA GLU A 209 -36.61 -7.18 -5.22
C GLU A 209 -36.04 -7.71 -3.90
N ARG A 210 -36.30 -8.99 -3.59
CA ARG A 210 -35.79 -9.64 -2.38
C ARG A 210 -34.26 -9.69 -2.35
N VAL A 211 -33.64 -10.03 -3.48
CA VAL A 211 -32.17 -10.11 -3.60
C VAL A 211 -31.54 -8.72 -3.53
N LEU A 212 -32.13 -7.69 -4.16
CA LEU A 212 -31.64 -6.31 -4.06
C LEU A 212 -31.66 -5.78 -2.63
N ALA A 213 -32.74 -6.07 -1.87
CA ALA A 213 -32.81 -5.70 -0.46
C ALA A 213 -31.71 -6.40 0.36
N ALA A 214 -31.55 -7.71 0.17
CA ALA A 214 -30.54 -8.50 0.88
C ALA A 214 -29.10 -8.11 0.51
N LEU A 215 -28.88 -7.65 -0.73
CA LEU A 215 -27.59 -7.15 -1.22
C LEU A 215 -27.26 -5.79 -0.62
N GLY A 216 -28.25 -4.89 -0.52
CA GLY A 216 -28.10 -3.61 0.17
C GLY A 216 -27.78 -3.77 1.66
N GLU A 217 -28.44 -4.71 2.33
CA GLU A 217 -28.13 -5.08 3.71
C GLU A 217 -26.70 -5.62 3.86
N ALA A 218 -26.28 -6.55 2.99
CA ALA A 218 -24.94 -7.13 3.06
C ALA A 218 -23.83 -6.09 2.82
N ILE A 219 -24.03 -5.11 1.93
CA ILE A 219 -23.08 -4.00 1.76
C ILE A 219 -23.05 -3.10 3.00
N ALA A 220 -24.20 -2.76 3.57
CA ALA A 220 -24.24 -1.95 4.79
C ALA A 220 -23.51 -2.66 5.94
N GLU A 221 -23.73 -3.97 6.09
CA GLU A 221 -23.02 -4.81 7.06
C GLU A 221 -21.51 -4.82 6.78
N TYR A 222 -21.09 -4.96 5.51
CA TYR A 222 -19.69 -4.88 5.11
C TYR A 222 -19.04 -3.56 5.54
N GLN A 223 -19.70 -2.42 5.28
CA GLN A 223 -19.17 -1.11 5.65
C GLN A 223 -19.15 -0.89 7.16
N ASN A 224 -20.14 -1.42 7.89
CA ASN A 224 -20.17 -1.36 9.35
C ASN A 224 -19.02 -2.16 9.97
N VAL A 225 -18.75 -3.38 9.48
CA VAL A 225 -17.62 -4.19 9.96
C VAL A 225 -16.29 -3.51 9.62
N LEU A 226 -16.16 -2.94 8.43
CA LEU A 226 -14.96 -2.21 8.03
C LEU A 226 -14.69 -0.99 8.93
N GLY A 227 -15.73 -0.24 9.27
CA GLY A 227 -15.63 0.95 10.14
C GLY A 227 -15.51 0.66 11.64
N ASP A 228 -15.62 -0.59 12.07
CA ASP A 228 -15.62 -0.95 13.49
C ASP A 228 -14.20 -1.06 14.06
N ASP A 229 -13.65 0.07 14.50
CA ASP A 229 -12.30 0.13 15.08
C ASP A 229 -12.17 -0.51 16.48
N SER A 230 -13.26 -1.01 17.07
CA SER A 230 -13.21 -1.71 18.36
C SER A 230 -12.69 -3.14 18.26
N ARG A 231 -12.76 -3.74 17.06
CA ARG A 231 -12.32 -5.11 16.79
C ARG A 231 -10.94 -5.15 16.11
N SER A 232 -10.23 -6.26 16.31
CA SER A 232 -8.96 -6.47 15.61
C SER A 232 -9.18 -6.56 14.09
N ILE A 233 -8.22 -6.07 13.30
CA ILE A 233 -8.29 -6.15 11.83
C ILE A 233 -8.40 -7.59 11.33
N TRP A 234 -7.84 -8.55 12.06
CA TRP A 234 -7.85 -9.97 11.69
C TRP A 234 -9.24 -10.60 11.85
N THR A 235 -9.94 -10.24 12.92
CA THR A 235 -11.34 -10.63 13.14
C THR A 235 -12.23 -9.99 12.08
N ARG A 236 -12.08 -8.67 11.85
CA ARG A 236 -12.81 -7.94 10.81
C ARG A 236 -12.62 -8.56 9.43
N ARG A 237 -11.38 -8.89 9.06
CA ARG A 237 -11.07 -9.49 7.75
C ARG A 237 -11.82 -10.82 7.51
N ALA A 238 -11.88 -11.69 8.51
CA ALA A 238 -12.57 -12.98 8.38
C ALA A 238 -14.08 -12.79 8.11
N GLU A 239 -14.68 -11.82 8.80
CA GLU A 239 -16.10 -11.45 8.64
C GLU A 239 -16.35 -10.71 7.32
N LEU A 240 -15.47 -9.80 6.92
CA LEU A 240 -15.53 -9.16 5.60
C LEU A 240 -15.39 -10.16 4.46
N GLN A 241 -14.60 -11.22 4.64
CA GLN A 241 -14.46 -12.29 3.64
C GLN A 241 -15.74 -13.12 3.50
N SER A 242 -16.45 -13.40 4.60
CA SER A 242 -17.74 -14.10 4.52
C SER A 242 -18.82 -13.20 3.92
N LEU A 243 -18.84 -11.91 4.25
CA LEU A 243 -19.74 -10.93 3.65
C LEU A 243 -19.47 -10.75 2.15
N ASP A 244 -18.21 -10.68 1.72
CA ASP A 244 -17.84 -10.61 0.30
C ASP A 244 -18.37 -11.83 -0.47
N ALA A 245 -18.22 -13.05 0.09
CA ALA A 245 -18.76 -14.26 -0.53
C ALA A 245 -20.29 -14.21 -0.64
N ARG A 246 -20.99 -13.74 0.40
CA ARG A 246 -22.44 -13.57 0.41
C ARG A 246 -22.90 -12.55 -0.63
N ILE A 247 -22.22 -11.41 -0.74
CA ILE A 247 -22.48 -10.36 -1.73
C ILE A 247 -22.33 -10.91 -3.15
N ARG A 248 -21.25 -11.65 -3.43
CA ARG A 248 -21.06 -12.28 -4.75
C ARG A 248 -22.15 -13.29 -5.08
N GLN A 249 -22.54 -14.11 -4.12
CA GLN A 249 -23.61 -15.09 -4.31
C GLN A 249 -24.94 -14.40 -4.63
N GLN A 250 -25.28 -13.35 -3.90
CA GLN A 250 -26.49 -12.56 -4.15
C GLN A 250 -26.42 -11.85 -5.50
N ALA A 251 -25.27 -11.27 -5.88
CA ALA A 251 -25.09 -10.66 -7.19
C ALA A 251 -25.26 -11.67 -8.35
N ALA A 252 -24.77 -12.90 -8.18
CA ALA A 252 -24.98 -13.98 -9.15
C ALA A 252 -26.46 -14.38 -9.25
N GLN A 253 -27.15 -14.56 -8.11
CA GLN A 253 -28.58 -14.83 -8.05
C GLN A 253 -29.40 -13.73 -8.72
N LEU A 254 -28.99 -12.47 -8.57
CA LEU A 254 -29.64 -11.33 -9.21
C LEU A 254 -29.52 -11.38 -10.74
N GLY A 255 -28.37 -11.84 -11.26
CA GLY A 255 -28.18 -12.09 -12.70
C GLY A 255 -29.05 -13.23 -13.25
N GLU A 256 -29.35 -14.23 -12.42
CA GLU A 256 -30.21 -15.38 -12.79
C GLU A 256 -31.71 -15.12 -12.61
N ALA A 257 -32.09 -14.11 -11.80
CA ALA A 257 -33.49 -13.89 -11.42
C ALA A 257 -34.40 -13.51 -12.59
N LEU A 258 -33.87 -12.86 -13.65
CA LEU A 258 -34.67 -12.38 -14.76
C LEU A 258 -34.45 -13.23 -16.02
N PRO A 259 -35.52 -13.67 -16.71
CA PRO A 259 -35.42 -14.55 -17.87
C PRO A 259 -35.04 -13.78 -19.16
N LEU A 260 -33.92 -13.05 -19.14
CA LEU A 260 -33.46 -12.21 -20.26
C LEU A 260 -33.24 -13.01 -21.55
N ALA A 261 -32.75 -14.25 -21.42
CA ALA A 261 -32.58 -15.16 -22.55
C ALA A 261 -33.92 -15.57 -23.19
N LEU A 262 -34.97 -15.74 -22.39
CA LEU A 262 -36.31 -16.06 -22.91
C LEU A 262 -36.95 -14.84 -23.57
N LEU A 263 -36.75 -13.65 -23.00
CA LEU A 263 -37.20 -12.39 -23.60
C LEU A 263 -36.50 -12.12 -24.93
N SER A 264 -35.18 -12.35 -25.03
CA SER A 264 -34.44 -12.19 -26.28
C SER A 264 -34.85 -13.21 -27.34
N ALA A 265 -35.07 -14.47 -26.95
CA ALA A 265 -35.55 -15.51 -27.85
C ALA A 265 -36.95 -15.20 -28.38
N TYR A 266 -37.88 -14.76 -27.51
CA TYR A 266 -39.23 -14.38 -27.90
C TYR A 266 -39.24 -13.14 -28.81
N ALA A 267 -38.40 -12.14 -28.52
CA ALA A 267 -38.23 -11.00 -29.41
C ALA A 267 -37.72 -11.44 -30.80
N GLY A 268 -36.78 -12.39 -30.85
CA GLY A 268 -36.29 -13.00 -32.08
C GLY A 268 -37.38 -13.74 -32.86
N GLU A 269 -38.21 -14.50 -32.15
CA GLU A 269 -39.36 -15.21 -32.73
C GLU A 269 -40.38 -14.24 -33.35
N LEU A 270 -40.76 -13.19 -32.62
CA LEU A 270 -41.68 -12.16 -33.10
C LEU A 270 -41.15 -11.42 -34.34
N LYS A 271 -39.83 -11.19 -34.42
CA LYS A 271 -39.17 -10.59 -35.58
C LYS A 271 -39.09 -11.54 -36.78
N ALA A 272 -38.78 -12.80 -36.55
CA ALA A 272 -38.74 -13.82 -37.60
C ALA A 272 -40.11 -14.02 -38.23
N GLY A 273 -41.17 -13.87 -37.43
CA GLY A 273 -42.54 -14.05 -37.86
C GLY A 273 -42.90 -15.53 -38.03
N ILE A 274 -44.12 -15.77 -38.48
CA ILE A 274 -44.68 -17.09 -38.70
C ILE A 274 -45.08 -17.27 -40.17
N THR A 275 -45.23 -18.52 -40.61
CA THR A 275 -45.75 -18.84 -41.95
C THR A 275 -47.04 -19.61 -41.80
N ILE A 276 -48.13 -19.09 -42.37
CA ILE A 276 -49.43 -19.77 -42.39
C ILE A 276 -49.60 -20.41 -43.77
N PRO A 277 -49.64 -21.75 -43.88
CA PRO A 277 -49.76 -22.45 -45.15
C PRO A 277 -50.92 -21.92 -46.00
N GLU A 278 -50.67 -21.72 -47.29
CA GLU A 278 -51.66 -21.28 -48.29
C GLU A 278 -52.33 -19.92 -47.98
N ARG A 279 -51.78 -19.12 -47.06
CA ARG A 279 -52.34 -17.83 -46.64
C ARG A 279 -51.28 -16.73 -46.55
N THR A 280 -50.80 -16.27 -47.71
CA THR A 280 -49.74 -15.24 -47.82
C THR A 280 -50.17 -13.88 -47.27
N GLU A 281 -51.40 -13.42 -47.55
CA GLU A 281 -51.91 -12.12 -47.07
C GLU A 281 -52.07 -12.08 -45.54
N ALA A 282 -52.67 -13.11 -44.95
CA ALA A 282 -52.81 -13.20 -43.49
C ALA A 282 -51.45 -13.38 -42.79
N THR A 283 -50.53 -14.12 -43.41
CA THR A 283 -49.14 -14.22 -42.95
C THR A 283 -48.46 -12.86 -42.92
N ALA A 284 -48.58 -12.07 -43.98
CA ALA A 284 -48.00 -10.73 -44.04
C ALA A 284 -48.61 -9.78 -42.98
N ALA A 285 -49.92 -9.86 -42.75
CA ALA A 285 -50.61 -9.06 -41.74
C ALA A 285 -50.16 -9.41 -40.31
N VAL A 286 -50.10 -10.70 -39.96
CA VAL A 286 -49.62 -11.14 -38.64
C VAL A 286 -48.16 -10.75 -38.46
N ASN A 287 -47.30 -10.98 -39.45
CA ASN A 287 -45.87 -10.65 -39.36
C ASN A 287 -45.61 -9.14 -39.27
N ALA A 288 -46.48 -8.28 -39.82
CA ALA A 288 -46.38 -6.84 -39.62
C ALA A 288 -46.65 -6.44 -38.16
N ILE A 289 -47.60 -7.10 -37.50
CA ILE A 289 -47.91 -6.87 -36.08
C ILE A 289 -46.78 -7.41 -35.19
N THR A 290 -46.39 -8.67 -35.37
CA THR A 290 -45.38 -9.31 -34.51
C THR A 290 -44.03 -8.63 -34.62
N ARG A 291 -43.62 -8.20 -35.82
CA ARG A 291 -42.33 -7.54 -36.03
C ARG A 291 -42.20 -6.24 -35.24
N LYS A 292 -43.27 -5.43 -35.16
CA LYS A 292 -43.25 -4.19 -34.36
C LYS A 292 -43.02 -4.47 -32.87
N HIS A 293 -43.69 -5.49 -32.34
CA HIS A 293 -43.50 -5.92 -30.94
C HIS A 293 -42.12 -6.54 -30.71
N GLY A 294 -41.64 -7.36 -31.65
CA GLY A 294 -40.31 -7.95 -31.61
C GLY A 294 -39.20 -6.91 -31.65
N GLU A 295 -39.35 -5.85 -32.45
CA GLU A 295 -38.43 -4.71 -32.49
C GLU A 295 -38.42 -3.93 -31.17
N ALA A 296 -39.60 -3.60 -30.63
CA ALA A 296 -39.72 -2.90 -29.36
C ALA A 296 -39.10 -3.72 -28.20
N LEU A 297 -39.41 -5.01 -28.12
CA LEU A 297 -38.89 -5.89 -27.08
C LEU A 297 -37.37 -6.09 -27.23
N ALA A 298 -36.88 -6.29 -28.45
CA ALA A 298 -35.44 -6.42 -28.69
C ALA A 298 -34.67 -5.13 -28.38
N ALA A 299 -35.24 -3.95 -28.67
CA ALA A 299 -34.62 -2.68 -28.34
C ALA A 299 -34.48 -2.51 -26.82
N VAL A 300 -35.50 -2.87 -26.05
CA VAL A 300 -35.42 -2.86 -24.59
C VAL A 300 -34.40 -3.87 -24.09
N VAL A 301 -34.44 -5.11 -24.58
CA VAL A 301 -33.49 -6.15 -24.16
C VAL A 301 -32.05 -5.77 -24.50
N ALA A 302 -31.79 -5.19 -25.67
CA ALA A 302 -30.46 -4.72 -26.05
C ALA A 302 -29.98 -3.51 -25.24
N SER A 303 -30.89 -2.72 -24.67
CA SER A 303 -30.55 -1.59 -23.79
C SER A 303 -30.22 -2.02 -22.35
N ILE A 304 -30.47 -3.29 -22.00
CA ILE A 304 -30.13 -3.83 -20.68
C ILE A 304 -28.65 -4.18 -20.69
N ASP A 305 -27.85 -3.33 -20.07
CA ASP A 305 -26.45 -3.63 -19.82
C ASP A 305 -26.36 -4.72 -18.74
N GLN A 306 -26.05 -5.95 -19.16
CA GLN A 306 -25.74 -7.04 -18.26
C GLN A 306 -24.32 -6.81 -17.73
N GLY A 307 -24.19 -5.88 -16.77
CA GLY A 307 -22.91 -5.38 -16.26
C GLY A 307 -21.81 -6.45 -16.31
N SER A 308 -20.92 -6.35 -17.30
CA SER A 308 -19.93 -7.39 -17.59
C SER A 308 -18.69 -7.27 -16.70
N ALA A 309 -18.74 -6.40 -15.69
CA ALA A 309 -17.62 -6.16 -14.80
C ALA A 309 -17.40 -7.43 -13.96
N ALA A 310 -16.23 -8.03 -14.10
CA ALA A 310 -15.85 -9.16 -13.26
C ALA A 310 -15.83 -8.71 -11.80
N ALA A 311 -16.40 -9.51 -10.90
CA ALA A 311 -16.40 -9.22 -9.48
C ALA A 311 -14.94 -9.05 -8.98
N PRO A 312 -14.59 -7.95 -8.30
CA PRO A 312 -13.22 -7.71 -7.82
C PRO A 312 -12.81 -8.85 -6.90
N LEU A 313 -11.58 -9.36 -6.96
CA LEU A 313 -11.13 -10.47 -6.12
C LEU A 313 -10.81 -9.98 -4.71
N PHE A 314 -11.28 -10.70 -3.69
CA PHE A 314 -10.97 -10.35 -2.30
C PHE A 314 -9.44 -10.34 -2.09
N PRO A 315 -8.87 -9.26 -1.53
CA PRO A 315 -7.43 -9.08 -1.47
C PRO A 315 -6.80 -10.17 -0.61
N LYS A 316 -5.64 -10.69 -1.02
CA LYS A 316 -4.82 -11.55 -0.17
C LYS A 316 -4.39 -10.80 1.10
N ARG A 317 -4.14 -11.54 2.18
CA ARG A 317 -3.66 -10.99 3.44
C ARG A 317 -2.37 -10.21 3.21
N ALA A 318 -2.26 -9.02 3.81
CA ALA A 318 -1.06 -8.21 3.72
C ALA A 318 0.15 -8.92 4.33
N GLY A 319 1.23 -8.95 3.54
CA GLY A 319 2.54 -9.40 3.96
C GLY A 319 3.44 -8.24 4.40
N VAL A 320 4.63 -8.60 4.88
CA VAL A 320 5.68 -7.63 5.26
C VAL A 320 6.11 -6.76 4.08
N SER A 321 6.19 -7.34 2.87
CA SER A 321 6.51 -6.60 1.64
C SER A 321 5.49 -5.51 1.34
N ASP A 322 4.20 -5.78 1.53
CA ASP A 322 3.13 -4.81 1.26
C ASP A 322 3.24 -3.58 2.18
N ALA A 323 3.81 -3.73 3.38
CA ALA A 323 4.08 -2.61 4.27
C ALA A 323 5.21 -1.71 3.76
N PHE A 324 6.20 -2.28 3.07
CA PHE A 324 7.26 -1.51 2.41
C PHE A 324 6.76 -0.76 1.18
N ASP A 325 5.85 -1.36 0.41
CA ASP A 325 5.21 -0.71 -0.73
C ASP A 325 4.41 0.54 -0.33
N HIS A 326 3.98 0.61 0.95
CA HIS A 326 3.24 1.74 1.52
C HIS A 326 4.10 2.67 2.40
N VAL A 327 5.44 2.60 2.34
CA VAL A 327 6.34 3.47 3.13
C VAL A 327 6.06 4.95 2.94
N ALA A 328 5.74 5.39 1.73
CA ALA A 328 5.40 6.80 1.48
C ALA A 328 4.15 7.24 2.24
N HIS A 329 3.15 6.36 2.38
CA HIS A 329 1.90 6.64 3.09
C HIS A 329 2.12 6.68 4.62
N PHE A 330 3.06 5.90 5.14
CA PHE A 330 3.39 5.81 6.56
C PHE A 330 4.77 6.39 6.91
N LEU A 331 5.22 7.39 6.14
CA LEU A 331 6.57 7.97 6.26
C LEU A 331 6.92 8.42 7.68
N PRO A 332 6.03 9.06 8.46
CA PRO A 332 6.35 9.45 9.84
C PRO A 332 6.70 8.27 10.73
N VAL A 333 5.97 7.15 10.60
CA VAL A 333 6.20 5.93 11.39
C VAL A 333 7.51 5.27 10.95
N ALA A 334 7.74 5.19 9.64
CA ALA A 334 8.99 4.69 9.07
C ALA A 334 10.19 5.52 9.56
N ALA A 335 10.09 6.85 9.54
CA ALA A 335 11.15 7.74 9.99
C ALA A 335 11.47 7.55 11.47
N ILE A 336 10.47 7.42 12.34
CA ILE A 336 10.68 7.19 13.78
C ILE A 336 11.37 5.84 13.99
N ALA A 337 10.87 4.76 13.38
CA ALA A 337 11.48 3.44 13.51
C ALA A 337 12.93 3.45 12.99
N PHE A 338 13.19 4.09 11.85
CA PHE A 338 14.53 4.21 11.27
C PHE A 338 15.48 5.00 12.17
N VAL A 339 15.01 6.11 12.76
CA VAL A 339 15.83 6.92 13.66
C VAL A 339 16.19 6.14 14.93
N VAL A 340 15.21 5.45 15.51
CA VAL A 340 15.38 4.69 16.75
C VAL A 340 16.28 3.47 16.53
N ASP A 341 16.02 2.67 15.49
CA ASP A 341 16.70 1.39 15.29
C ASP A 341 18.06 1.55 14.59
N LEU A 342 18.28 2.62 13.82
CA LEU A 342 19.47 2.77 12.94
C LEU A 342 20.28 4.04 13.24
N VAL A 343 19.64 5.21 13.20
CA VAL A 343 20.35 6.50 13.31
C VAL A 343 20.92 6.69 14.72
N PHE A 344 20.13 6.42 15.75
CA PHE A 344 20.54 6.67 17.13
C PHE A 344 21.76 5.83 17.55
N PRO A 345 21.80 4.49 17.32
CA PRO A 345 23.00 3.70 17.59
C PRO A 345 24.23 4.16 16.80
N ALA A 346 24.08 4.49 15.51
CA ALA A 346 25.18 4.95 14.67
C ALA A 346 25.72 6.33 15.13
N VAL A 347 24.83 7.25 15.49
CA VAL A 347 25.20 8.57 16.03
C VAL A 347 25.90 8.43 17.38
N LEU A 348 25.42 7.54 18.25
CA LEU A 348 26.07 7.27 19.54
C LEU A 348 27.48 6.71 19.33
N TRP A 349 27.66 5.78 18.38
CA TRP A 349 28.98 5.32 17.98
C TRP A 349 29.87 6.47 17.48
N ALA A 350 29.36 7.32 16.58
CA ALA A 350 30.13 8.44 16.03
C ALA A 350 30.60 9.41 17.13
N TYR A 351 29.70 9.78 18.06
CA TYR A 351 30.07 10.63 19.20
C TYR A 351 31.13 9.98 20.10
N THR A 352 31.05 8.67 20.36
CA THR A 352 32.08 7.97 21.14
C THR A 352 33.43 7.95 20.43
N PHE A 353 33.45 7.67 19.12
CA PHE A 353 34.66 7.70 18.30
C PHE A 353 35.32 9.09 18.30
N PHE A 354 34.55 10.15 18.04
CA PHE A 354 35.08 11.52 18.06
C PHE A 354 35.56 11.93 19.45
N GLY A 355 34.86 11.54 20.51
CA GLY A 355 35.27 11.80 21.90
C GLY A 355 36.60 11.13 22.25
N LEU A 356 36.77 9.86 21.88
CA LEU A 356 38.02 9.11 22.09
C LEU A 356 39.17 9.69 21.27
N ARG A 357 38.94 10.01 20.00
CA ARG A 357 39.94 10.64 19.12
C ARG A 357 40.39 12.01 19.65
N TRP A 358 39.46 12.82 20.14
CA TRP A 358 39.76 14.09 20.78
C TRP A 358 40.60 13.93 22.06
N ASN A 359 40.30 12.91 22.87
CA ASN A 359 41.10 12.60 24.06
C ASN A 359 42.52 12.15 23.70
N ALA A 360 42.67 11.29 22.69
CA ALA A 360 43.99 10.88 22.20
C ALA A 360 44.81 12.07 21.69
N TYR A 361 44.18 12.99 20.93
CA TYR A 361 44.83 14.22 20.47
C TYR A 361 45.26 15.11 21.65
N ARG A 362 44.39 15.31 22.65
CA ARG A 362 44.72 16.09 23.86
C ARG A 362 45.87 15.48 24.65
N GLN A 363 45.92 14.15 24.79
CA GLN A 363 47.01 13.47 25.48
C GLN A 363 48.33 13.63 24.72
N GLN A 364 48.33 13.47 23.39
CA GLN A 364 49.51 13.73 22.56
C GLN A 364 49.98 15.18 22.68
N ALA A 365 49.07 16.15 22.66
CA ALA A 365 49.39 17.57 22.85
C ALA A 365 49.95 17.87 24.25
N ALA A 366 49.44 17.21 25.30
CA ALA A 366 49.94 17.37 26.68
C ALA A 366 51.32 16.74 26.89
N VAL A 367 51.63 15.64 26.19
CA VAL A 367 52.95 15.01 26.20
C VAL A 367 53.96 15.90 25.46
N LEU A 368 53.59 16.46 24.31
CA LEU A 368 54.44 17.38 23.53
C LEU A 368 54.60 18.77 24.16
N GLY A 369 53.66 19.17 25.03
CA GLY A 369 53.66 20.46 25.73
C GLY A 369 54.30 20.45 27.14
N ARG A 370 54.79 19.29 27.62
CA ARG A 370 55.60 19.24 28.85
C ARG A 370 57.03 19.66 28.53
N PRO A 371 57.60 20.68 29.19
CA PRO A 371 59.04 20.89 29.16
C PRO A 371 59.71 19.70 29.86
N ASP A 372 60.54 18.96 29.13
CA ASP A 372 61.31 17.83 29.66
C ASP A 372 62.25 18.29 30.78
N GLU A 373 62.02 17.88 32.03
CA GLU A 373 63.00 18.09 33.10
C GLU A 373 64.08 16.99 33.12
N LYS A 374 63.94 15.90 32.35
CA LYS A 374 65.03 14.92 32.14
C LYS A 374 64.91 14.21 30.79
N ALA A 375 65.42 14.83 29.73
CA ALA A 375 65.71 14.15 28.48
C ALA A 375 67.17 13.64 28.49
N PRO A 376 67.43 12.32 28.60
CA PRO A 376 68.64 11.77 28.00
C PRO A 376 68.48 11.79 26.47
N ALA A 377 69.48 12.33 25.79
CA ALA A 377 69.50 12.51 24.34
C ALA A 377 69.19 11.20 23.59
N ILE A 378 68.09 11.19 22.83
CA ILE A 378 67.81 10.14 21.84
C ILE A 378 68.45 10.60 20.52
N PRO A 379 69.41 9.85 19.95
CA PRO A 379 69.96 10.17 18.64
C PRO A 379 68.88 10.01 17.56
N HIS A 380 68.74 11.05 16.73
CA HIS A 380 67.85 11.07 15.57
C HIS A 380 68.17 9.92 14.61
N ALA A 381 67.30 8.91 14.56
CA ALA A 381 67.23 7.98 13.43
C ALA A 381 65.78 7.48 13.25
N ALA A 382 65.25 7.71 12.05
CA ALA A 382 64.07 7.12 11.44
C ALA A 382 62.67 7.57 11.93
N LEU A 383 62.27 8.78 11.53
CA LEU A 383 60.90 9.04 11.10
C LEU A 383 60.78 8.63 9.62
N PRO A 384 59.87 7.72 9.22
CA PRO A 384 59.52 7.58 7.82
C PRO A 384 58.68 8.79 7.41
N ALA A 385 59.25 9.63 6.55
CA ALA A 385 58.56 10.74 5.93
C ALA A 385 57.45 10.22 5.00
N LEU A 386 56.20 10.55 5.31
CA LEU A 386 55.11 10.58 4.34
C LEU A 386 55.44 11.66 3.31
N ALA A 387 56.06 11.26 2.20
CA ALA A 387 56.29 12.13 1.05
C ALA A 387 54.97 12.36 0.30
N GLY A 388 54.33 13.50 0.59
CA GLY A 388 53.39 14.12 -0.34
C GLY A 388 54.15 14.75 -1.52
N PRO A 389 53.55 14.83 -2.72
CA PRO A 389 54.23 15.29 -3.93
C PRO A 389 54.55 16.80 -3.82
N LYS A 390 55.82 17.15 -4.04
CA LYS A 390 56.29 18.54 -4.12
C LYS A 390 56.04 19.13 -5.51
N ILE A 391 55.27 20.21 -5.51
CA ILE A 391 55.09 21.26 -6.53
C ILE A 391 55.41 22.53 -5.70
N ASP A 392 56.34 23.45 -5.98
CA ASP A 392 57.01 23.98 -7.18
C ASP A 392 58.36 24.66 -6.83
N ALA A 393 59.15 24.96 -7.87
CA ALA A 393 60.05 26.11 -8.12
C ALA A 393 60.88 26.71 -6.95
N GLY A 394 62.22 26.64 -6.97
CA GLY A 394 63.18 27.50 -7.71
C GLY A 394 64.27 27.92 -6.68
N ASP A 395 65.57 28.07 -6.94
CA ASP A 395 66.26 28.83 -8.01
C ASP A 395 67.78 28.57 -7.86
N ASP A 396 68.54 28.56 -8.96
CA ASP A 396 69.83 29.28 -9.01
C ASP A 396 70.39 29.41 -10.44
N THR A 397 70.49 30.68 -10.87
CA THR A 397 71.45 31.29 -11.80
C THR A 397 71.36 31.03 -13.32
N ARG A 398 70.91 32.07 -14.05
CA ARG A 398 71.73 32.79 -15.07
C ARG A 398 70.96 33.97 -15.73
N HIS A 399 71.62 35.12 -15.70
CA HIS A 399 71.59 36.30 -16.60
C HIS A 399 70.28 36.81 -17.24
N GLY A 400 70.02 38.11 -17.06
CA GLY A 400 69.50 38.96 -18.14
C GLY A 400 68.48 40.04 -17.76
N HIS A 401 68.94 41.29 -17.79
CA HIS A 401 68.21 42.54 -18.11
C HIS A 401 66.95 42.97 -17.33
N SER A 402 67.17 43.98 -16.48
CA SER A 402 66.57 45.34 -16.51
C SER A 402 65.14 45.55 -17.05
N GLY A 403 64.27 46.14 -16.22
CA GLY A 403 63.10 46.89 -16.71
C GLY A 403 61.97 47.13 -15.72
N ASP A 404 62.06 48.25 -14.97
CA ASP A 404 60.99 49.21 -14.63
C ASP A 404 59.72 48.86 -13.82
N TYR A 405 59.69 49.45 -12.61
CA TYR A 405 58.70 50.39 -12.02
C TYR A 405 57.18 50.07 -11.91
N ARG A 406 56.75 50.00 -10.64
CA ARG A 406 55.62 50.72 -9.95
C ARG A 406 54.32 51.03 -10.76
N ARG A 407 53.14 50.78 -10.16
CA ARG A 407 52.35 51.72 -9.31
C ARG A 407 50.83 51.39 -9.27
N ASN A 408 50.26 51.38 -8.07
CA ASN A 408 48.92 51.79 -7.58
C ASN A 408 47.64 51.73 -8.46
N GLY A 409 46.53 51.31 -7.84
CA GLY A 409 45.40 52.24 -7.61
C GLY A 409 43.97 51.81 -7.94
N HIS A 410 43.18 51.58 -6.88
CA HIS A 410 41.81 52.05 -6.60
C HIS A 410 40.64 52.07 -7.64
N ARG A 411 39.46 51.65 -7.09
CA ARG A 411 38.09 52.21 -7.18
C ARG A 411 37.20 51.90 -8.40
N GLY A 412 35.95 51.47 -8.10
CA GLY A 412 34.76 52.18 -8.63
C GLY A 412 33.55 51.35 -9.10
N LEU A 413 32.55 51.22 -8.24
CA LEU A 413 31.07 51.38 -8.43
C LEU A 413 30.43 51.42 -9.85
N ARG A 414 29.31 50.69 -10.01
CA ARG A 414 27.94 51.06 -10.54
C ARG A 414 27.30 49.86 -11.27
N ARG A 415 26.11 49.33 -10.93
CA ARG A 415 24.71 49.83 -10.96
C ARG A 415 24.10 50.00 -12.37
N ARG A 416 23.14 49.12 -12.74
CA ARG A 416 21.92 49.27 -13.60
C ARG A 416 21.52 47.84 -14.06
N GLN A 417 20.33 47.27 -13.85
CA GLN A 417 18.92 47.67 -14.01
C GLN A 417 18.45 47.79 -15.47
N HIS A 418 17.60 46.82 -15.86
CA HIS A 418 16.42 46.84 -16.76
C HIS A 418 16.41 45.75 -17.83
N GLY A 419 15.23 45.15 -18.03
CA GLY A 419 14.91 44.28 -19.17
C GLY A 419 13.69 43.39 -18.90
N ASN A 420 12.51 44.01 -18.85
CA ASN A 420 11.20 43.36 -18.90
C ASN A 420 10.85 43.19 -20.39
N ASP A 421 10.40 42.02 -20.83
CA ASP A 421 9.56 41.92 -22.04
C ASP A 421 8.66 40.68 -22.00
N ARG A 422 7.37 40.95 -22.16
CA ARG A 422 6.28 40.01 -22.42
C ARG A 422 6.36 39.50 -23.86
N ARG A 423 5.87 38.29 -24.10
CA ARG A 423 4.99 38.01 -25.25
C ARG A 423 4.14 36.77 -25.04
N ASP A 424 2.85 36.98 -25.25
CA ASP A 424 1.79 35.99 -25.43
C ASP A 424 2.04 35.13 -26.67
N THR A 425 1.51 33.90 -26.67
CA THR A 425 0.63 33.39 -27.74
C THR A 425 -0.06 32.10 -27.29
N ASP A 426 -1.37 32.10 -27.49
CA ASP A 426 -2.34 31.02 -27.32
C ASP A 426 -2.13 29.83 -28.29
N ALA A 427 -2.85 28.74 -27.97
CA ALA A 427 -3.75 27.99 -28.85
C ALA A 427 -3.40 26.52 -29.23
N ASN A 428 -4.47 25.71 -29.06
CA ASN A 428 -4.92 24.54 -29.82
C ASN A 428 -4.42 23.13 -29.43
N GLU A 429 -5.33 22.27 -28.92
CA GLU A 429 -6.31 21.40 -29.65
C GLU A 429 -5.57 20.21 -30.31
N GLU A 430 -5.70 19.00 -29.77
CA GLU A 430 -6.75 17.99 -30.04
C GLU A 430 -6.44 17.09 -31.27
N SER A 431 -6.73 15.79 -31.12
CA SER A 431 -6.70 14.70 -32.12
C SER A 431 -5.35 13.99 -32.39
N THR A 432 -5.18 12.77 -31.85
CA THR A 432 -5.59 11.49 -32.50
C THR A 432 -5.69 10.37 -31.48
#